data_AF-A0AA38NIK9-F1
#
_entry.id   AF-A0AA38NIK9-F1
#
_cell.length_a   1.000
_cell.length_b   1.000
_cell.length_c   1.000
_cell.angle_alpha   90.00
_cell.angle_beta   90.00
_cell.angle_gamma   90.00
#
_symmetry.space_group_name_H-M   'P 1'
#
loop_
_entity.id
_entity.type
_entity.pdbx_description
1 polymer ?
#
loop_
_entity_poly.entity_id
_entity_poly.type
_entity_poly.pdbx_seq_one_letter_code
_entity_poly.pdbx_strand_id
1 'polypeptide(L)'
;MVSGNIFKRQRFIHYDASFDRTNRNRRTHANDRIIAKLKKLPLQSRLEMNKKIMDRNRARRERACNNEDEVSDIESLITIEDEEMDDIRSDSDVFASVKPLLDAATIRELNRANKEDAMKEKETRSKTGNSEWTLEPDAILTKIDATQPNPISFPQEMFFTAKHKHTFPLAFFTPKNLSFINSNLHKIDRTRVAHEDKKYILSISDMEKKIKEAKTGPSRDEEMTVLDWWKAYDNYYAFESSRAMSLENTPRALFFKSHFNFFVNQEDSEELYDIWRPYEVKLCQRHYELDMEFDASIYAHTWTEIKAIAVSKSKQHTQKDLPYQHASSSSPSYPKKYSSSFKSPFSPPSNQPFRTGNQEKDFVPRCIGCGQRAGPNLEHASGTKKSVSSSIVLGYAARDAHGTSIYAHYAEAPIPAATTTHLAPEPIDPFTHLTKKPKFSIALLLLTTRQLLL
;
A
#
# COMPACT_ATOMS: atom_id res chain seq x y z
N MET A 1 10.48 30.05 -26.27
CA MET A 1 9.73 29.02 -27.01
C MET A 1 10.62 27.79 -27.14
N VAL A 2 10.41 26.78 -26.30
CA VAL A 2 11.18 25.53 -26.34
C VAL A 2 10.42 24.55 -27.21
N SER A 3 10.96 24.27 -28.40
CA SER A 3 10.42 23.24 -29.29
C SER A 3 10.69 21.86 -28.69
N GLY A 4 9.66 21.22 -28.17
CA GLY A 4 9.73 19.84 -27.68
C GLY A 4 9.97 18.89 -28.85
N ASN A 5 11.10 18.17 -28.84
CA ASN A 5 11.36 17.05 -29.74
C ASN A 5 10.42 15.90 -29.38
N ILE A 6 9.32 15.75 -30.11
CA ILE A 6 8.48 14.55 -30.09
C ILE A 6 9.27 13.47 -30.83
N PHE A 7 9.98 12.62 -30.07
CA PHE A 7 10.51 11.37 -30.62
C PHE A 7 9.33 10.54 -31.12
N LYS A 8 9.25 10.33 -32.44
CA LYS A 8 8.32 9.37 -33.05
C LYS A 8 8.65 7.99 -32.48
N ARG A 9 7.84 7.51 -31.54
CA ARG A 9 7.97 6.15 -31.01
C ARG A 9 7.73 5.15 -32.14
N GLN A 10 8.59 4.16 -32.22
CA GLN A 10 8.45 3.02 -33.12
C GLN A 10 7.24 2.21 -32.63
N ARG A 11 6.28 1.88 -33.52
CA ARG A 11 5.04 1.20 -33.14
C ARG A 11 5.36 -0.06 -32.33
N PHE A 12 4.74 -0.20 -31.15
CA PHE A 12 5.05 -1.22 -30.14
C PHE A 12 4.80 -2.66 -30.57
N ILE A 13 4.12 -2.89 -31.69
CA ILE A 13 3.80 -4.24 -32.15
C ILE A 13 4.51 -4.51 -33.46
N HIS A 14 5.69 -5.12 -33.35
CA HIS A 14 6.39 -5.71 -34.48
C HIS A 14 5.64 -6.98 -34.90
N TYR A 15 4.66 -6.82 -35.80
CA TYR A 15 4.14 -7.97 -36.51
C TYR A 15 5.23 -8.51 -37.44
N ASP A 16 5.24 -9.83 -37.62
CA ASP A 16 6.15 -10.51 -38.54
C ASP A 16 6.01 -9.90 -39.94
N ALA A 17 6.94 -9.01 -40.29
CA ALA A 17 6.91 -8.22 -41.52
C ALA A 17 7.17 -9.07 -42.76
N SER A 18 7.48 -10.36 -42.59
CA SER A 18 7.76 -11.31 -43.68
C SER A 18 6.57 -11.54 -44.62
N PHE A 19 5.37 -11.04 -44.29
CA PHE A 19 4.17 -11.15 -45.13
C PHE A 19 3.46 -9.82 -45.42
N ASP A 20 4.12 -8.69 -45.20
CA ASP A 20 3.58 -7.36 -45.50
C ASP A 20 3.66 -7.09 -47.02
N ARG A 21 2.87 -7.84 -47.79
CA ARG A 21 2.65 -7.55 -49.21
C ARG A 21 1.89 -6.23 -49.28
N THR A 22 2.48 -5.22 -49.92
CA THR A 22 1.95 -3.85 -50.08
C THR A 22 0.55 -3.76 -50.71
N ASN A 23 -0.01 -4.86 -51.21
CA ASN A 23 -1.34 -4.96 -51.83
C ASN A 23 -2.36 -5.81 -51.03
N ARG A 24 -2.16 -6.06 -49.73
CA ARG A 24 -3.15 -6.81 -48.94
C ARG A 24 -4.38 -5.97 -48.58
N ASN A 25 -5.54 -6.38 -49.10
CA ASN A 25 -6.83 -5.84 -48.69
C ASN A 25 -7.18 -6.29 -47.26
N ARG A 26 -7.50 -5.34 -46.37
CA ARG A 26 -7.93 -5.63 -44.99
C ARG A 26 -9.25 -6.39 -45.00
N ARG A 27 -9.24 -7.71 -44.74
CA ARG A 27 -10.47 -8.52 -44.73
C ARG A 27 -11.35 -8.31 -43.50
N THR A 28 -10.78 -8.18 -42.31
CA THR A 28 -11.55 -8.13 -41.06
C THR A 28 -12.28 -6.80 -40.84
N HIS A 29 -11.71 -5.70 -41.33
CA HIS A 29 -12.23 -4.36 -41.06
C HIS A 29 -12.19 -3.47 -42.32
N ALA A 30 -12.72 -3.95 -43.44
CA ALA A 30 -12.73 -3.22 -44.71
C ALA A 30 -13.55 -1.90 -44.67
N ASN A 31 -14.43 -1.75 -43.68
CA ASN A 31 -15.33 -0.59 -43.55
C ASN A 31 -14.92 0.26 -42.34
N ASP A 32 -14.64 1.55 -42.58
CA ASP A 32 -14.28 2.52 -41.53
C ASP A 32 -15.31 2.61 -40.41
N ARG A 33 -16.60 2.40 -40.73
CA ARG A 33 -17.67 2.35 -39.72
C ARG A 33 -17.49 1.19 -38.75
N ILE A 34 -16.98 0.05 -39.21
CA ILE A 34 -16.70 -1.12 -38.37
C ILE A 34 -15.45 -0.85 -37.51
N ILE A 35 -14.39 -0.27 -38.10
CA ILE A 35 -13.20 0.15 -37.35
C ILE A 35 -13.60 1.10 -36.21
N ALA A 36 -14.42 2.11 -36.50
CA ALA A 36 -14.89 3.07 -35.49
C ALA A 36 -15.72 2.41 -34.37
N LYS A 37 -16.52 1.38 -34.68
CA LYS A 37 -17.24 0.60 -33.67
C LYS A 37 -16.30 -0.25 -32.81
N LEU A 38 -15.32 -0.90 -33.43
CA LEU A 38 -14.35 -1.73 -32.71
C LEU A 38 -13.46 -0.91 -31.80
N LYS A 39 -13.04 0.30 -32.22
CA LYS A 39 -12.30 1.23 -31.36
C LYS A 39 -13.06 1.66 -30.11
N LYS A 40 -14.41 1.68 -30.15
CA LYS A 40 -15.25 2.00 -28.99
C LYS A 40 -15.41 0.84 -28.00
N LEU A 41 -14.93 -0.36 -28.33
CA LEU A 41 -14.99 -1.48 -27.40
C LEU A 41 -13.95 -1.32 -26.29
N PRO A 42 -14.26 -1.79 -25.06
CA PRO A 42 -13.30 -1.86 -23.97
C PRO A 42 -12.01 -2.57 -24.42
N LEU A 43 -10.87 -2.10 -23.89
CA LEU A 43 -9.54 -2.62 -24.20
C LEU A 43 -9.47 -4.15 -24.07
N GLN A 44 -9.96 -4.68 -22.95
CA GLN A 44 -9.99 -6.13 -22.70
C GLN A 44 -10.74 -6.91 -23.79
N SER A 45 -11.92 -6.43 -24.21
CA SER A 45 -12.70 -7.08 -25.28
C SER A 45 -11.97 -7.08 -26.62
N ARG A 46 -11.25 -5.99 -26.95
CA ARG A 46 -10.41 -5.93 -28.16
C ARG A 46 -9.24 -6.91 -28.09
N LEU A 47 -8.58 -7.02 -26.93
CA LEU A 47 -7.48 -7.97 -26.73
C LEU A 47 -7.94 -9.42 -26.81
N GLU A 48 -9.12 -9.75 -26.28
CA GLU A 48 -9.73 -11.09 -26.42
C GLU A 48 -10.01 -11.43 -27.89
N MET A 49 -10.54 -10.48 -28.65
CA MET A 49 -10.77 -10.64 -30.10
C MET A 49 -9.44 -10.84 -30.84
N ASN A 50 -8.42 -10.04 -30.49
CA ASN A 50 -7.08 -10.17 -31.08
C ASN A 50 -6.47 -11.54 -30.80
N LYS A 51 -6.60 -12.07 -29.57
CA LYS A 51 -6.15 -13.43 -29.24
C LYS A 51 -6.81 -14.48 -30.15
N LYS A 52 -8.14 -14.41 -30.30
CA LYS A 52 -8.89 -15.32 -31.20
C LYS A 52 -8.47 -15.19 -32.67
N ILE A 53 -8.15 -13.98 -33.13
CA ILE A 53 -7.61 -13.74 -34.47
C ILE A 53 -6.22 -14.38 -34.61
N MET A 54 -5.33 -14.17 -33.63
CA MET A 54 -3.99 -14.76 -33.62
C MET A 54 -4.02 -16.29 -33.63
N ASP A 55 -4.89 -16.91 -32.83
CA ASP A 55 -5.02 -18.38 -32.76
C ASP A 55 -5.52 -18.94 -34.10
N ARG A 56 -6.52 -18.30 -34.73
CA ARG A 56 -7.00 -18.70 -36.07
C ARG A 56 -5.93 -18.51 -37.14
N ASN A 57 -5.20 -17.40 -37.09
CA ASN A 57 -4.10 -17.12 -38.01
C ASN A 57 -2.96 -18.13 -37.84
N ARG A 58 -2.62 -18.51 -36.61
CA ARG A 58 -1.63 -19.56 -36.31
C ARG A 58 -2.06 -20.89 -36.90
N ALA A 59 -3.29 -21.33 -36.64
CA ALA A 59 -3.82 -22.58 -37.19
C ALA A 59 -3.81 -22.61 -38.73
N ARG A 60 -4.07 -21.46 -39.39
CA ARG A 60 -3.95 -21.34 -40.85
C ARG A 60 -2.51 -21.50 -41.32
N ARG A 61 -1.54 -20.88 -40.63
CA ARG A 61 -0.12 -21.02 -40.95
C ARG A 61 0.36 -22.46 -40.80
N GLU A 62 -0.04 -23.13 -39.72
CA GLU A 62 0.30 -24.54 -39.48
C GLU A 62 -0.24 -25.44 -40.60
N ARG A 63 -1.46 -25.19 -41.09
CA ARG A 63 -2.01 -25.92 -42.26
C ARG A 63 -1.27 -25.62 -43.55
N ALA A 64 -0.91 -24.36 -43.78
CA ALA A 64 -0.15 -23.94 -44.95
C ALA A 64 1.28 -24.54 -45.00
N CYS A 65 1.87 -24.86 -43.84
CA CYS A 65 3.14 -25.59 -43.82
C CYS A 65 3.00 -27.05 -44.28
N ASN A 66 1.80 -27.63 -44.21
CA ASN A 66 1.56 -29.04 -44.53
C ASN A 66 1.00 -29.26 -45.95
N ASN A 67 0.40 -28.24 -46.55
CA ASN A 67 -0.20 -28.31 -47.89
C ASN A 67 0.43 -27.24 -48.79
N GLU A 68 0.79 -27.59 -50.04
CA GLU A 68 1.34 -26.65 -51.04
C GLU A 68 0.32 -25.61 -51.57
N ASP A 69 -0.89 -25.57 -50.99
CA ASP A 69 -1.95 -24.65 -51.42
C ASP A 69 -1.66 -23.19 -51.05
N GLU A 70 -2.14 -22.28 -51.91
CA GLU A 70 -2.03 -20.84 -51.71
C GLU A 70 -2.54 -20.42 -50.32
N VAL A 71 -1.62 -19.87 -49.52
CA VAL A 71 -1.87 -19.41 -48.17
C VAL A 71 -2.93 -18.31 -48.18
N SER A 72 -4.16 -18.67 -47.79
CA SER A 72 -5.27 -17.74 -47.59
C SER A 72 -4.84 -16.53 -46.74
N ASP A 73 -5.40 -15.36 -47.08
CA ASP A 73 -5.13 -14.11 -46.37
C ASP A 73 -5.35 -14.22 -44.85
N ILE A 74 -4.37 -13.68 -44.11
CA ILE A 74 -4.32 -13.61 -42.66
C ILE A 74 -5.26 -12.49 -42.19
N GLU A 75 -6.01 -12.73 -41.11
CA GLU A 75 -6.89 -11.70 -40.55
C GLU A 75 -6.07 -10.62 -39.84
N SER A 76 -6.42 -9.35 -40.07
CA SER A 76 -5.79 -8.22 -39.39
C SER A 76 -6.31 -8.11 -37.97
N LEU A 77 -5.41 -7.77 -37.04
CA LEU A 77 -5.73 -7.50 -35.66
C LEU A 77 -6.35 -6.11 -35.50
N ILE A 78 -7.14 -5.95 -34.44
CA ILE A 78 -7.70 -4.66 -34.04
C ILE A 78 -6.58 -3.83 -33.42
N THR A 79 -6.43 -2.59 -33.87
CA THR A 79 -5.44 -1.65 -33.34
C THR A 79 -5.70 -1.33 -31.87
N ILE A 80 -4.62 -1.37 -31.08
CA ILE A 80 -4.55 -0.82 -29.72
C ILE A 80 -3.78 0.49 -29.84
N GLU A 81 -4.31 1.57 -29.27
CA GLU A 81 -3.65 2.89 -29.36
C GLU A 81 -2.43 2.95 -28.44
N ASP A 82 -1.50 3.86 -28.71
CA ASP A 82 -0.23 3.94 -27.96
C ASP A 82 -0.48 4.32 -26.49
N GLU A 83 -1.47 5.16 -26.21
CA GLU A 83 -1.87 5.53 -24.85
C GLU A 83 -2.35 4.30 -24.05
N GLU A 84 -3.11 3.42 -24.69
CA GLU A 84 -3.61 2.20 -24.05
C GLU A 84 -2.50 1.19 -23.78
N MET A 85 -1.48 1.17 -24.64
CA MET A 85 -0.26 0.37 -24.41
C MET A 85 0.56 0.95 -23.24
N ASP A 86 0.60 2.28 -23.10
CA ASP A 86 1.23 2.94 -21.96
C ASP A 86 0.48 2.68 -20.65
N ASP A 87 -0.86 2.61 -20.68
CA ASP A 87 -1.68 2.22 -19.51
C ASP A 87 -1.40 0.77 -19.09
N ILE A 88 -1.41 -0.17 -20.04
CA ILE A 88 -1.03 -1.58 -19.79
C ILE A 88 0.37 -1.68 -19.20
N ARG A 89 1.27 -0.78 -19.58
CA ARG A 89 2.67 -0.81 -19.16
C ARG A 89 2.87 -0.22 -17.76
N SER A 90 2.12 0.83 -17.43
CA SER A 90 2.28 1.61 -16.21
C SER A 90 1.53 1.02 -15.02
N ASP A 91 0.37 0.39 -15.26
CA ASP A 91 -0.47 -0.21 -14.22
C ASP A 91 -0.25 -1.73 -14.15
N SER A 92 0.29 -2.20 -13.02
CA SER A 92 0.60 -3.61 -12.77
C SER A 92 -0.65 -4.50 -12.73
N ASP A 93 -1.78 -3.99 -12.24
CA ASP A 93 -3.02 -4.76 -12.12
C ASP A 93 -3.69 -4.88 -13.50
N VAL A 94 -3.68 -3.80 -14.28
CA VAL A 94 -4.11 -3.84 -15.70
C VAL A 94 -3.23 -4.82 -16.47
N PHE A 95 -1.90 -4.74 -16.35
CA PHE A 95 -0.98 -5.68 -16.98
C PHE A 95 -1.30 -7.13 -16.61
N ALA A 96 -1.45 -7.43 -15.32
CA ALA A 96 -1.74 -8.77 -14.84
C ALA A 96 -3.05 -9.33 -15.42
N SER A 97 -4.09 -8.49 -15.51
CA SER A 97 -5.40 -8.87 -16.05
C SER A 97 -5.36 -9.18 -17.54
N VAL A 98 -4.61 -8.41 -18.34
CA VAL A 98 -4.55 -8.57 -19.80
C VAL A 98 -3.43 -9.48 -20.29
N LYS A 99 -2.43 -9.78 -19.45
CA LYS A 99 -1.28 -10.64 -19.77
C LYS A 99 -1.66 -11.97 -20.44
N PRO A 100 -2.72 -12.71 -20.03
CA PRO A 100 -3.12 -13.93 -20.70
C PRO A 100 -3.61 -13.75 -22.14
N LEU A 101 -3.96 -12.51 -22.53
CA LEU A 101 -4.49 -12.16 -23.85
C LEU A 101 -3.42 -11.68 -24.83
N LEU A 102 -2.25 -11.31 -24.31
CA LEU A 102 -1.10 -10.86 -25.10
C LEU A 102 -0.28 -12.06 -25.59
N ASP A 103 0.39 -11.89 -26.73
CA ASP A 103 1.34 -12.87 -27.21
C ASP A 103 2.72 -12.71 -26.53
N ALA A 104 3.54 -13.76 -26.63
CA ALA A 104 4.84 -13.81 -25.97
C ALA A 104 5.86 -12.78 -26.50
N ALA A 105 5.71 -12.28 -27.74
CA ALA A 105 6.58 -11.24 -28.26
C ALA A 105 6.20 -9.89 -27.63
N THR A 106 4.91 -9.55 -27.60
CA THR A 106 4.41 -8.32 -26.96
C THR A 106 4.76 -8.29 -25.46
N ILE A 107 4.60 -9.40 -24.74
CA ILE A 107 5.00 -9.47 -23.32
C ILE A 107 6.51 -9.25 -23.14
N ARG A 108 7.35 -9.82 -24.00
CA ARG A 108 8.80 -9.62 -23.93
C ARG A 108 9.17 -8.16 -24.18
N GLU A 109 8.51 -7.53 -25.14
CA GLU A 109 8.74 -6.13 -25.50
C GLU A 109 8.33 -5.17 -24.38
N LEU A 110 7.16 -5.36 -23.77
CA LEU A 110 6.73 -4.57 -22.61
C LEU A 110 7.71 -4.69 -21.43
N ASN A 111 8.18 -5.91 -21.15
CA ASN A 111 9.19 -6.13 -20.11
C ASN A 111 10.55 -5.49 -20.46
N ARG A 112 10.94 -5.49 -21.74
CA ARG A 112 12.16 -4.81 -22.21
C ARG A 112 12.05 -3.31 -22.00
N ALA A 113 10.93 -2.71 -22.43
CA ALA A 113 10.66 -1.28 -22.25
C ALA A 113 10.68 -0.89 -20.75
N ASN A 114 10.06 -1.69 -19.89
CA ASN A 114 10.08 -1.44 -18.43
C ASN A 114 11.49 -1.52 -17.84
N LYS A 115 12.32 -2.45 -18.32
CA LYS A 115 13.73 -2.54 -17.92
C LYS A 115 14.54 -1.35 -18.42
N GLU A 116 14.31 -0.90 -19.65
CA GLU A 116 15.00 0.26 -20.23
C GLU A 116 14.64 1.55 -19.52
N ASP A 117 13.37 1.74 -19.15
CA ASP A 117 12.95 2.90 -18.38
C ASP A 117 13.55 2.86 -16.97
N ALA A 118 13.55 1.70 -16.31
CA ALA A 118 14.24 1.51 -15.03
C ALA A 118 15.77 1.71 -15.12
N MET A 119 16.39 1.36 -16.25
CA MET A 119 17.81 1.60 -16.50
C MET A 119 18.09 3.07 -16.78
N LYS A 120 17.26 3.76 -17.56
CA LYS A 120 17.38 5.21 -17.80
C LYS A 120 17.19 6.00 -16.51
N GLU A 121 16.23 5.61 -15.67
CA GLU A 121 16.04 6.18 -14.35
C GLU A 121 17.26 5.95 -13.44
N LYS A 122 17.89 4.77 -13.53
CA LYS A 122 19.16 4.51 -12.84
C LYS A 122 20.32 5.30 -13.42
N GLU A 123 20.40 5.46 -14.74
CA GLU A 123 21.51 6.15 -15.42
C GLU A 123 21.47 7.66 -15.16
N THR A 124 20.29 8.28 -15.25
CA THR A 124 20.09 9.68 -14.85
C THR A 124 20.38 9.90 -13.37
N ARG A 125 20.20 8.87 -12.53
CA ARG A 125 20.59 8.89 -11.12
C ARG A 125 22.09 8.66 -10.87
N SER A 126 22.77 7.85 -11.69
CA SER A 126 24.20 7.57 -11.54
C SER A 126 25.13 8.59 -12.20
N LYS A 127 24.67 9.33 -13.22
CA LYS A 127 25.43 10.47 -13.77
C LYS A 127 25.52 11.67 -12.80
N THR A 128 24.72 11.66 -11.74
CA THR A 128 24.80 12.61 -10.62
C THR A 128 25.43 11.98 -9.37
N GLY A 129 25.92 10.74 -9.44
CA GLY A 129 26.20 9.94 -8.23
C GLY A 129 27.32 8.92 -8.34
N ASN A 130 28.32 9.16 -9.19
CA ASN A 130 29.53 8.34 -9.26
C ASN A 130 30.80 9.12 -8.86
N SER A 131 30.71 9.99 -7.85
CA SER A 131 31.81 10.10 -6.90
C SER A 131 31.65 8.96 -5.90
N GLU A 132 32.39 7.90 -6.15
CA GLU A 132 32.99 7.08 -5.10
C GLU A 132 33.39 8.00 -3.95
N TRP A 133 32.78 7.79 -2.77
CA TRP A 133 32.91 8.60 -1.55
C TRP A 133 34.34 8.58 -0.99
N THR A 134 35.28 9.12 -1.77
CA THR A 134 36.57 9.57 -1.30
C THR A 134 36.29 10.91 -0.65
N LEU A 135 36.34 10.89 0.68
CA LEU A 135 36.19 12.03 1.56
C LEU A 135 37.08 13.19 1.08
N GLU A 136 36.47 14.26 0.58
CA GLU A 136 37.04 15.60 0.71
C GLU A 136 36.17 16.37 1.71
N PRO A 137 36.75 16.92 2.79
CA PRO A 137 36.04 17.77 3.72
C PRO A 137 35.91 19.14 3.07
N ASP A 138 34.87 19.34 2.27
CA ASP A 138 34.58 20.64 1.69
C ASP A 138 33.88 21.53 2.73
N ALA A 139 34.65 21.91 3.75
CA ALA A 139 34.31 23.01 4.64
C ALA A 139 34.57 24.33 3.92
N ILE A 140 33.73 24.65 2.94
CA ILE A 140 33.58 26.03 2.50
C ILE A 140 32.84 26.75 3.63
N LEU A 141 33.61 27.32 4.55
CA LEU A 141 33.16 28.30 5.53
C LEU A 141 32.74 29.57 4.77
N THR A 142 31.55 29.55 4.18
CA THR A 142 30.86 30.77 3.77
C THR A 142 30.65 31.61 5.02
N LYS A 143 31.12 32.86 4.99
CA LYS A 143 30.91 33.83 6.08
C LYS A 143 29.41 33.91 6.37
N ILE A 144 29.01 33.37 7.53
CA ILE A 144 27.64 33.42 8.02
C ILE A 144 27.32 34.89 8.30
N ASP A 145 26.37 35.45 7.56
CA ASP A 145 25.81 36.76 7.86
C ASP A 145 25.03 36.64 9.17
N ALA A 146 25.57 37.23 10.25
CA ALA A 146 25.00 37.14 11.60
C ALA A 146 23.62 37.79 11.75
N THR A 147 23.12 38.46 10.70
CA THR A 147 21.78 39.05 10.67
C THR A 147 20.71 38.12 10.09
N GLN A 148 21.09 37.03 9.43
CA GLN A 148 20.16 36.04 8.91
C GLN A 148 19.96 34.92 9.94
N PRO A 149 18.72 34.47 10.22
CA PRO A 149 18.50 33.25 10.99
C PRO A 149 19.30 32.12 10.33
N ASN A 150 20.12 31.41 11.11
CA ASN A 150 20.91 30.31 10.57
C ASN A 150 20.00 29.38 9.76
N PRO A 151 20.28 29.17 8.45
CA PRO A 151 19.43 28.36 7.62
C PRO A 151 19.35 26.97 8.24
N ILE A 152 18.12 26.45 8.34
CA ILE A 152 17.87 25.15 8.94
C ILE A 152 18.52 24.10 8.04
N SER A 153 19.55 23.44 8.55
CA SER A 153 20.24 22.36 7.88
C SER A 153 19.90 21.02 8.52
N PHE A 154 19.78 20.00 7.69
CA PHE A 154 19.48 18.63 8.12
C PHE A 154 20.74 17.77 7.90
N PRO A 155 21.23 17.04 8.92
CA PRO A 155 22.36 16.16 8.77
C PRO A 155 22.09 15.05 7.76
N GLN A 156 23.11 14.64 7.03
CA GLN A 156 22.99 13.58 6.02
C GLN A 156 22.49 12.26 6.63
N GLU A 157 22.91 11.98 7.87
CA GLU A 157 22.51 10.83 8.66
C GLU A 157 21.01 10.78 8.94
N MET A 158 20.33 11.93 9.04
CA MET A 158 18.86 11.94 9.14
C MET A 158 18.21 11.46 7.84
N PHE A 159 18.70 11.89 6.67
CA PHE A 159 18.17 11.40 5.39
C PHE A 159 18.40 9.90 5.21
N PHE A 160 19.58 9.39 5.59
CA PHE A 160 19.86 7.95 5.56
C PHE A 160 18.94 7.17 6.49
N THR A 161 18.72 7.65 7.71
CA THR A 161 17.82 7.02 8.68
C THR A 161 16.38 6.97 8.17
N ALA A 162 15.87 8.08 7.62
CA ALA A 162 14.52 8.16 7.07
C ALA A 162 14.29 7.23 5.86
N LYS A 163 15.34 6.94 5.08
CA LYS A 163 15.27 6.01 3.95
C LYS A 163 14.97 4.58 4.37
N HIS A 164 15.38 4.17 5.57
CA HIS A 164 15.13 2.84 6.12
C HIS A 164 13.78 2.72 6.83
N LYS A 165 12.79 3.52 6.41
CA LYS A 165 11.41 3.56 6.97
C LYS A 165 11.33 3.86 8.47
N HIS A 166 12.39 4.43 9.06
CA HIS A 166 12.31 4.99 10.40
C HIS A 166 11.70 6.38 10.32
N THR A 167 10.53 6.53 10.94
CA THR A 167 9.84 7.81 11.06
C THR A 167 10.44 8.57 12.23
N PHE A 168 10.90 9.78 11.96
CA PHE A 168 11.33 10.68 13.02
C PHE A 168 10.09 11.29 13.69
N PRO A 169 10.05 11.36 15.03
CA PRO A 169 9.04 12.15 15.74
C PRO A 169 9.06 13.60 15.24
N LEU A 170 7.89 14.21 15.10
CA LEU A 170 7.77 15.61 14.68
C LEU A 170 8.49 16.54 15.67
N ALA A 171 8.50 16.21 16.96
CA ALA A 171 9.19 16.94 18.02
C ALA A 171 10.66 17.19 17.71
N PHE A 172 11.33 16.30 16.95
CA PHE A 172 12.74 16.46 16.60
C PHE A 172 12.97 17.63 15.65
N PHE A 173 11.94 18.07 14.93
CA PHE A 173 11.99 19.15 13.96
C PHE A 173 11.70 20.53 14.55
N THR A 174 11.55 20.66 15.87
CA THR A 174 11.56 21.98 16.49
C THR A 174 12.94 22.64 16.28
N PRO A 175 13.03 23.97 16.09
CA PRO A 175 14.31 24.64 15.82
C PRO A 175 15.38 24.37 16.88
N LYS A 176 14.97 24.28 18.16
CA LYS A 176 15.87 23.98 19.27
C LYS A 176 16.43 22.57 19.20
N ASN A 177 15.58 21.58 18.87
CA ASN A 177 16.02 20.20 18.76
C ASN A 177 16.88 19.97 17.52
N LEU A 178 16.56 20.58 16.38
CA LEU A 178 17.42 20.53 15.18
C LEU A 178 18.81 21.11 15.45
N SER A 179 18.89 22.27 16.11
CA SER A 179 20.17 22.86 16.52
C SER A 179 20.97 21.93 17.43
N PHE A 180 20.30 21.28 18.40
CA PHE A 180 20.91 20.30 19.28
C PHE A 180 21.43 19.07 18.52
N ILE A 181 20.61 18.49 17.64
CA ILE A 181 20.95 17.31 16.82
C ILE A 181 22.17 17.63 15.96
N ASN A 182 22.17 18.77 15.26
CA ASN A 182 23.29 19.22 14.43
C ASN A 182 24.59 19.34 15.23
N SER A 183 24.52 19.89 16.44
CA SER A 183 25.69 20.10 17.29
C SER A 183 26.19 18.82 17.99
N ASN A 184 25.33 17.82 18.17
CA ASN A 184 25.61 16.63 18.98
C ASN A 184 25.51 15.31 18.20
N LEU A 185 25.54 15.36 16.86
CA LEU A 185 25.39 14.19 16.01
C LEU A 185 26.39 13.06 16.32
N HIS A 186 27.62 13.43 16.66
CA HIS A 186 28.69 12.49 17.04
C HIS A 186 28.45 11.79 18.39
N LYS A 187 27.51 12.28 19.21
CA LYS A 187 27.15 11.70 20.52
C LYS A 187 25.90 10.84 20.45
N ILE A 188 25.22 10.81 19.31
CA ILE A 188 23.99 10.05 19.11
C ILE A 188 24.39 8.64 18.67
N ASP A 189 23.89 7.64 19.40
CA ASP A 189 24.16 6.24 19.11
C ASP A 189 23.58 5.84 17.76
N ARG A 190 24.23 4.85 17.13
CA ARG A 190 23.80 4.29 15.86
C ARG A 190 23.31 2.86 16.01
N THR A 191 22.19 2.55 15.38
CA THR A 191 21.58 1.22 15.39
C THR A 191 21.81 0.54 14.05
N ARG A 192 22.12 -0.76 14.06
CA ARG A 192 22.28 -1.56 12.84
C ARG A 192 20.92 -1.81 12.20
N VAL A 193 20.85 -1.61 10.88
CA VAL A 193 19.64 -1.96 10.10
C VAL A 193 19.57 -3.48 9.95
N ALA A 194 18.42 -4.07 10.31
CA ALA A 194 18.19 -5.50 10.11
C ALA A 194 18.25 -5.86 8.61
N HIS A 195 18.86 -6.99 8.28
CA HIS A 195 18.98 -7.52 6.91
C HIS A 195 19.88 -6.73 5.93
N GLU A 196 20.55 -5.67 6.37
CA GLU A 196 21.56 -4.97 5.57
C GLU A 196 22.91 -5.00 6.28
N ASP A 197 23.84 -5.81 5.75
CA ASP A 197 25.17 -5.92 6.34
C ASP A 197 25.90 -4.59 6.32
N LYS A 198 26.40 -4.20 7.50
CA LYS A 198 27.25 -3.02 7.75
C LYS A 198 26.59 -1.65 7.60
N LYS A 199 25.26 -1.54 7.55
CA LYS A 199 24.58 -0.24 7.60
C LYS A 199 24.11 0.13 9.00
N TYR A 200 24.45 1.35 9.39
CA TYR A 200 24.10 1.94 10.67
C TYR A 200 23.32 3.23 10.41
N ILE A 201 22.23 3.40 11.16
CA ILE A 201 21.37 4.59 11.13
C ILE A 201 21.32 5.21 12.52
N LEU A 202 20.80 6.44 12.64
CA LEU A 202 20.64 7.08 13.94
C LEU A 202 19.63 6.30 14.80
N SER A 203 19.95 6.12 16.07
CA SER A 203 19.04 5.51 17.04
C SER A 203 17.99 6.53 17.50
N ILE A 204 16.74 6.39 17.05
CA ILE A 204 15.64 7.30 17.42
C ILE A 204 15.44 7.36 18.94
N SER A 205 15.56 6.23 19.63
CA SER A 205 15.40 6.16 21.09
C SER A 205 16.53 6.86 21.84
N ASP A 206 17.76 6.80 21.33
CA ASP A 206 18.87 7.55 21.91
C ASP A 206 18.74 9.05 21.62
N MET A 207 18.31 9.43 20.41
CA MET A 207 18.00 10.83 20.08
C MET A 207 16.96 11.42 21.04
N GLU A 208 15.84 10.72 21.25
CA GLU A 208 14.78 11.11 22.19
C GLU A 208 15.35 11.29 23.61
N LYS A 209 16.12 10.29 24.08
CA LYS A 209 16.77 10.33 25.39
C LYS A 209 17.71 11.54 25.53
N LYS A 210 18.55 11.81 24.52
CA LYS A 210 19.51 12.92 24.54
C LYS A 210 18.85 14.29 24.51
N ILE A 211 17.80 14.45 23.69
CA ILE A 211 16.98 15.68 23.67
C ILE A 211 16.35 15.91 25.05
N LYS A 212 15.79 14.85 25.65
CA LYS A 212 15.19 14.91 26.98
C LYS A 212 16.20 15.27 28.07
N GLU A 213 17.37 14.64 28.06
CA GLU A 213 18.48 14.93 29.00
C GLU A 213 18.97 16.38 28.86
N ALA A 214 19.07 16.89 27.64
CA ALA A 214 19.52 18.25 27.35
C ALA A 214 18.46 19.33 27.61
N LYS A 215 17.18 18.93 27.77
CA LYS A 215 16.02 19.84 27.98
C LYS A 215 15.93 20.95 26.91
N THR A 216 16.27 20.62 25.67
CA THR A 216 16.29 21.59 24.56
C THR A 216 14.88 21.90 24.03
N GLY A 217 13.96 20.95 24.16
CA GLY A 217 12.60 21.03 23.64
C GLY A 217 11.81 19.76 23.96
N PRO A 218 10.62 19.59 23.37
CA PRO A 218 9.84 18.37 23.52
C PRO A 218 10.64 17.19 22.96
N SER A 219 10.72 16.08 23.71
CA SER A 219 11.40 14.87 23.23
C SER A 219 10.46 13.97 22.44
N ARG A 220 9.15 14.13 22.65
CA ARG A 220 8.09 13.37 21.99
C ARG A 220 6.99 14.27 21.48
N ASP A 221 6.23 13.76 20.51
CA ASP A 221 5.11 14.48 19.89
C ASP A 221 4.00 14.80 20.90
N GLU A 222 3.80 13.92 21.91
CA GLU A 222 2.82 14.15 22.97
C GLU A 222 3.22 15.27 23.95
N GLU A 223 4.50 15.64 23.99
CA GLU A 223 5.02 16.70 24.85
C GLU A 223 4.97 18.08 24.16
N MET A 224 4.64 18.12 22.87
CA MET A 224 4.64 19.35 22.07
C MET A 224 3.43 20.22 22.38
N THR A 225 3.66 21.52 22.54
CA THR A 225 2.62 22.55 22.49
C THR A 225 2.19 22.84 21.04
N VAL A 226 1.06 23.51 20.83
CA VAL A 226 0.62 23.95 19.50
C VAL A 226 1.67 24.85 18.80
N LEU A 227 2.33 25.72 19.56
CA LEU A 227 3.40 26.59 19.04
C LEU A 227 4.64 25.80 18.61
N ASP A 228 4.97 24.72 19.34
CA ASP A 228 6.06 23.83 18.96
C ASP A 228 5.69 23.05 17.70
N TRP A 229 4.43 22.62 17.58
CA TRP A 229 3.91 21.94 16.42
C TRP A 229 3.99 22.80 15.16
N TRP A 230 3.57 24.07 15.23
CA TRP A 230 3.68 25.00 14.10
C TRP A 230 5.12 25.17 13.61
N LYS A 231 6.06 25.31 14.54
CA LYS A 231 7.49 25.43 14.18
C LYS A 231 8.08 24.13 13.64
N ALA A 232 7.60 22.99 14.13
CA ALA A 232 8.12 21.70 13.74
C ALA A 232 7.65 21.26 12.36
N TYR A 233 6.38 21.50 12.01
CA TYR A 233 5.83 20.99 10.74
C TYR A 233 6.46 21.65 9.51
N ASP A 234 6.74 22.95 9.55
CA ASP A 234 7.43 23.66 8.45
C ASP A 234 8.81 23.04 8.19
N ASN A 235 9.54 22.74 9.28
CA ASN A 235 10.85 22.11 9.20
C ASN A 235 10.77 20.65 8.74
N TYR A 236 9.73 19.92 9.18
CA TYR A 236 9.47 18.56 8.74
C TYR A 236 9.18 18.52 7.24
N TYR A 237 8.34 19.44 6.75
CA TYR A 237 8.05 19.59 5.33
C TYR A 237 9.31 19.95 4.53
N ALA A 238 10.14 20.87 5.03
CA ALA A 238 11.42 21.21 4.40
C ALA A 238 12.36 20.01 4.34
N PHE A 239 12.39 19.17 5.38
CA PHE A 239 13.17 17.93 5.41
C PHE A 239 12.69 16.91 4.38
N GLU A 240 11.38 16.63 4.33
CA GLU A 240 10.80 15.70 3.35
C GLU A 240 10.99 16.21 1.90
N SER A 241 10.89 17.52 1.69
CA SER A 241 11.16 18.16 0.40
C SER A 241 12.65 18.03 0.00
N SER A 242 13.57 18.23 0.94
CA SER A 242 15.01 18.11 0.70
C SER A 242 15.44 16.66 0.41
N ARG A 243 14.77 15.69 1.03
CA ARG A 243 15.08 14.26 0.86
C ARG A 243 14.83 13.75 -0.56
N ALA A 244 13.94 14.40 -1.30
CA ALA A 244 13.50 13.98 -2.62
C ALA A 244 14.59 13.97 -3.70
N MET A 245 15.67 14.74 -3.56
CA MET A 245 16.68 15.06 -4.60
C MET A 245 16.12 15.64 -5.93
N SER A 246 14.88 15.34 -6.32
CA SER A 246 14.11 16.06 -7.33
C SER A 246 13.41 17.25 -6.68
N LEU A 247 13.32 18.36 -7.41
CA LEU A 247 12.57 19.58 -7.09
C LEU A 247 11.26 19.29 -6.33
N GLU A 248 10.87 20.25 -5.47
CA GLU A 248 9.54 20.35 -4.83
C GLU A 248 8.47 19.67 -5.70
N ASN A 249 7.63 18.80 -5.11
CA ASN A 249 6.55 18.01 -5.74
C ASN A 249 6.70 16.46 -5.73
N THR A 250 7.47 15.87 -4.81
CA THR A 250 7.29 14.41 -4.59
C THR A 250 5.92 14.13 -3.98
N PRO A 251 5.27 12.99 -4.31
CA PRO A 251 3.99 12.61 -3.71
C PRO A 251 4.00 12.68 -2.18
N ARG A 252 5.12 12.27 -1.56
CA ARG A 252 5.29 12.32 -0.10
C ARG A 252 5.42 13.75 0.45
N ALA A 253 6.20 14.61 -0.18
CA ALA A 253 6.27 16.02 0.25
C ALA A 253 4.91 16.72 0.08
N LEU A 254 4.19 16.44 -1.02
CA LEU A 254 2.84 16.96 -1.27
C LEU A 254 1.81 16.44 -0.26
N PHE A 255 1.94 15.18 0.16
CA PHE A 255 1.15 14.63 1.26
C PHE A 255 1.34 15.47 2.53
N PHE A 256 2.58 15.63 3.01
CA PHE A 256 2.83 16.38 4.25
C PHE A 256 2.41 17.85 4.15
N LYS A 257 2.60 18.48 2.99
CA LYS A 257 2.10 19.82 2.74
C LYS A 257 0.58 19.91 2.92
N SER A 258 -0.17 19.02 2.28
CA SER A 258 -1.63 19.01 2.35
C SER A 258 -2.12 18.64 3.74
N HIS A 259 -1.47 17.64 4.36
CA HIS A 259 -1.75 17.17 5.71
C HIS A 259 -1.61 18.28 6.75
N PHE A 260 -0.46 18.97 6.82
CA PHE A 260 -0.25 20.03 7.79
C PHE A 260 -1.13 21.26 7.51
N ASN A 261 -1.25 21.65 6.24
CA ASN A 261 -2.12 22.76 5.85
C ASN A 261 -3.59 22.52 6.23
N PHE A 262 -4.07 21.26 6.22
CA PHE A 262 -5.43 20.98 6.66
C PHE A 262 -5.64 21.43 8.10
N PHE A 263 -4.76 21.03 9.03
CA PHE A 263 -4.90 21.37 10.45
C PHE A 263 -4.66 22.86 10.72
N VAL A 264 -3.68 23.47 10.06
CA VAL A 264 -3.38 24.91 10.20
C VAL A 264 -4.56 25.78 9.75
N ASN A 265 -5.29 25.37 8.72
CA ASN A 265 -6.38 26.16 8.15
C ASN A 265 -7.75 25.94 8.84
N GLN A 266 -7.82 25.23 9.97
CA GLN A 266 -9.05 25.14 10.74
C GLN A 266 -9.19 26.34 11.68
N GLU A 267 -10.37 26.96 11.69
CA GLU A 267 -10.68 28.13 12.53
C GLU A 267 -10.46 27.86 14.02
N ASP A 268 -10.81 26.66 14.47
CA ASP A 268 -10.73 26.17 15.85
C ASP A 268 -9.45 25.32 16.12
N SER A 269 -8.43 25.42 15.26
CA SER A 269 -7.25 24.55 15.35
C SER A 269 -6.48 24.69 16.65
N GLU A 270 -6.19 25.92 17.07
CA GLU A 270 -5.39 26.16 18.29
C GLU A 270 -6.13 25.69 19.54
N GLU A 271 -7.41 26.02 19.66
CA GLU A 271 -8.26 25.66 20.81
C GLU A 271 -8.44 24.14 20.95
N LEU A 272 -8.51 23.43 19.82
CA LEU A 272 -8.76 21.99 19.77
C LEU A 272 -7.48 21.15 19.72
N TYR A 273 -6.29 21.75 19.84
CA TYR A 273 -4.99 21.08 19.68
C TYR A 273 -4.87 19.76 20.44
N ASP A 274 -5.18 19.76 21.74
CA ASP A 274 -5.08 18.56 22.58
C ASP A 274 -6.06 17.45 22.17
N ILE A 275 -7.12 17.80 21.43
CA ILE A 275 -8.13 16.85 20.95
C ILE A 275 -7.71 16.28 19.60
N TRP A 276 -7.24 17.11 18.66
CA TRP A 276 -6.94 16.65 17.30
C TRP A 276 -5.55 16.06 17.12
N ARG A 277 -4.55 16.45 17.92
CA ARG A 277 -3.17 15.94 17.79
C ARG A 277 -3.08 14.40 17.77
N PRO A 278 -3.77 13.64 18.64
CA PRO A 278 -3.75 12.17 18.56
C PRO A 278 -4.35 11.61 17.26
N TYR A 279 -5.22 12.35 16.57
CA TYR A 279 -5.78 11.97 15.27
C TYR A 279 -4.80 12.27 14.14
N GLU A 280 -4.11 13.41 14.21
CA GLU A 280 -3.03 13.75 13.28
C GLU A 280 -1.96 12.66 13.24
N VAL A 281 -1.42 12.25 14.40
CA VAL A 281 -0.43 11.16 14.51
C VAL A 281 -0.94 9.86 13.87
N LYS A 282 -2.22 9.52 14.07
CA LYS A 282 -2.83 8.32 13.45
C LYS A 282 -2.92 8.43 11.92
N LEU A 283 -3.22 9.61 11.39
CA LEU A 283 -3.26 9.85 9.94
C LEU A 283 -1.86 9.75 9.33
N CYS A 284 -0.84 10.30 10.01
CA CYS A 284 0.56 10.13 9.64
C CYS A 284 0.99 8.66 9.66
N GLN A 285 0.64 7.91 10.71
CA GLN A 285 0.94 6.48 10.81
C GLN A 285 0.32 5.68 9.66
N ARG A 286 -0.94 5.95 9.30
CA ARG A 286 -1.60 5.31 8.14
C ARG A 286 -0.87 5.60 6.84
N HIS A 287 -0.41 6.85 6.63
CA HIS A 287 0.41 7.18 5.47
C HIS A 287 1.69 6.34 5.44
N TYR A 288 2.41 6.20 6.56
CA TYR A 288 3.63 5.40 6.60
C TYR A 288 3.44 3.90 6.38
N GLU A 289 2.34 3.35 6.91
CA GLU A 289 2.06 1.91 6.85
C GLU A 289 1.47 1.49 5.50
N LEU A 290 0.59 2.33 4.93
CA LEU A 290 -0.24 1.99 3.77
C LEU A 290 0.09 2.80 2.51
N ASP A 291 1.05 3.73 2.60
CA ASP A 291 1.39 4.69 1.53
C ASP A 291 0.15 5.47 1.04
N MET A 292 -0.76 5.76 1.96
CA MET A 292 -2.02 6.44 1.65
C MET A 292 -1.78 7.89 1.23
N GLU A 293 -2.43 8.32 0.16
CA GLU A 293 -2.47 9.71 -0.26
C GLU A 293 -3.37 10.56 0.64
N PHE A 294 -3.27 11.89 0.49
CA PHE A 294 -4.13 12.83 1.20
C PHE A 294 -5.55 12.78 0.62
N ASP A 295 -6.54 12.46 1.47
CA ASP A 295 -7.96 12.48 1.11
C ASP A 295 -8.69 13.52 1.96
N ALA A 296 -9.11 14.62 1.33
CA ALA A 296 -9.83 15.70 2.00
C ALA A 296 -11.11 15.23 2.71
N SER A 297 -11.79 14.19 2.21
CA SER A 297 -13.02 13.66 2.79
C SER A 297 -12.75 12.97 4.12
N ILE A 298 -11.66 12.19 4.21
CA ILE A 298 -11.23 11.54 5.45
C ILE A 298 -10.88 12.59 6.51
N TYR A 299 -10.15 13.64 6.12
CA TYR A 299 -9.75 14.71 7.04
C TYR A 299 -10.97 15.53 7.51
N ALA A 300 -11.89 15.88 6.61
CA ALA A 300 -13.12 16.58 6.96
C ALA A 300 -14.00 15.76 7.92
N HIS A 301 -14.12 14.45 7.68
CA HIS A 301 -14.82 13.55 8.58
C HIS A 301 -14.13 13.50 9.96
N THR A 302 -12.81 13.32 9.99
CA THR A 302 -12.01 13.31 11.21
C THR A 302 -12.18 14.60 12.00
N TRP A 303 -12.16 15.76 11.33
CA TRP A 303 -12.39 17.06 11.96
C TRP A 303 -13.79 17.19 12.56
N THR A 304 -14.80 16.65 11.87
CA THR A 304 -16.17 16.60 12.40
C THR A 304 -16.26 15.80 13.69
N GLU A 305 -15.56 14.65 13.76
CA GLU A 305 -15.47 13.84 15.00
C GLU A 305 -14.78 14.61 16.13
N ILE A 306 -13.67 15.30 15.83
CA ILE A 306 -12.93 16.14 16.79
C ILE A 306 -13.86 17.21 17.40
N LYS A 307 -14.63 17.93 16.57
CA LYS A 307 -15.59 18.94 17.06
C LYS A 307 -16.68 18.31 17.93
N ALA A 308 -17.21 17.15 17.53
CA ALA A 308 -18.23 16.46 18.31
C ALA A 308 -17.71 16.06 19.70
N ILE A 309 -16.45 15.63 19.80
CA ILE A 309 -15.78 15.33 21.07
C ILE A 309 -15.59 16.60 21.90
N ALA A 310 -15.16 17.70 21.29
CA ALA A 310 -14.97 18.98 21.97
C ALA A 310 -16.28 19.49 22.61
N VAL A 311 -17.38 19.48 21.85
CA VAL A 311 -18.72 19.84 22.34
C VAL A 311 -19.15 18.94 23.50
N SER A 312 -18.87 17.64 23.41
CA SER A 312 -19.21 16.67 24.46
C SER A 312 -18.41 16.91 25.75
N LYS A 313 -17.12 17.24 25.63
CA LYS A 313 -16.25 17.57 26.78
C LYS A 313 -16.68 18.88 27.46
N SER A 314 -17.02 19.90 26.67
CA SER A 314 -17.51 21.19 27.20
C SER A 314 -18.77 21.01 28.05
N LYS A 315 -19.76 20.23 27.56
CA LYS A 315 -20.99 19.93 28.31
C LYS A 315 -20.75 19.21 29.64
N GLN A 316 -19.77 18.28 29.67
CA GLN A 316 -19.42 17.56 30.90
C GLN A 316 -18.77 18.46 31.95
N HIS A 317 -18.00 19.47 31.53
CA HIS A 317 -17.41 20.44 32.45
C HIS A 317 -18.48 21.32 33.08
N THR A 318 -19.42 21.85 32.28
CA THR A 318 -20.53 22.70 32.78
C THR A 318 -21.46 21.97 33.76
N GLN A 319 -21.64 20.65 33.62
CA GLN A 319 -22.47 19.88 34.57
C GLN A 319 -21.79 19.65 35.93
N LYS A 320 -20.45 19.65 36.01
CA LYS A 320 -19.73 19.43 37.27
C LYS A 320 -19.65 20.70 38.14
N ASP A 321 -19.75 21.87 37.53
CA ASP A 321 -19.65 23.16 38.21
C ASP A 321 -21.01 23.74 38.64
N LEU A 322 -22.11 23.01 38.43
CA LEU A 322 -23.38 23.37 39.07
C LEU A 322 -23.25 23.10 40.57
N PRO A 323 -23.32 24.15 41.43
CA PRO A 323 -23.26 23.96 42.86
C PRO A 323 -24.40 23.04 43.25
N TYR A 324 -24.05 21.93 43.90
CA TYR A 324 -24.98 21.04 44.56
C TYR A 324 -25.83 21.93 45.48
N GLN A 325 -27.01 22.35 45.01
CA GLN A 325 -27.97 22.99 45.87
C GLN A 325 -28.32 21.91 46.88
N HIS A 326 -27.73 22.05 48.07
CA HIS A 326 -28.17 21.35 49.26
C HIS A 326 -29.67 21.56 49.31
N ALA A 327 -30.42 20.54 48.90
CA ALA A 327 -31.81 20.42 49.27
C ALA A 327 -31.79 20.41 50.80
N SER A 328 -32.16 21.56 51.37
CA SER A 328 -32.41 21.74 52.79
C SER A 328 -33.49 20.75 53.19
N SER A 329 -33.09 19.52 53.50
CA SER A 329 -33.90 18.58 54.24
C SER A 329 -33.96 19.13 55.67
N SER A 330 -34.98 19.94 55.91
CA SER A 330 -35.49 20.19 57.24
C SER A 330 -35.82 18.84 57.88
N SER A 331 -34.95 18.40 58.78
CA SER A 331 -35.27 17.34 59.74
C SER A 331 -34.97 17.85 61.15
N PRO A 332 -35.79 17.48 62.14
CA PRO A 332 -35.93 18.24 63.36
C PRO A 332 -34.75 18.01 64.30
N SER A 333 -34.38 19.11 64.95
CA SER A 333 -33.48 19.20 66.09
C SER A 333 -33.73 18.11 67.14
N TYR A 334 -32.71 17.30 67.42
CA TYR A 334 -32.56 16.60 68.70
C TYR A 334 -31.25 17.05 69.36
N PRO A 335 -31.22 17.30 70.68
CA PRO A 335 -30.08 17.89 71.36
C PRO A 335 -28.93 16.90 71.57
N LYS A 336 -27.73 17.36 71.25
CA LYS A 336 -26.44 16.71 71.53
C LYS A 336 -26.23 16.55 73.04
N LYS A 337 -25.94 15.33 73.48
CA LYS A 337 -25.24 15.06 74.76
C LYS A 337 -23.78 14.70 74.49
N TYR A 338 -22.91 15.36 75.25
CA TYR A 338 -21.48 15.09 75.38
C TYR A 338 -21.23 13.80 76.17
N SER A 339 -20.29 12.96 75.71
CA SER A 339 -19.39 12.12 76.53
C SER A 339 -18.32 11.52 75.62
N SER A 340 -17.08 12.02 75.65
CA SER A 340 -15.92 11.46 76.38
C SER A 340 -15.45 10.09 75.90
N SER A 341 -14.22 10.08 75.37
CA SER A 341 -13.12 9.11 75.58
C SER A 341 -13.43 7.61 75.55
N PHE A 342 -12.77 6.86 74.66
CA PHE A 342 -11.95 5.69 75.06
C PHE A 342 -11.05 5.22 73.90
N LYS A 343 -9.86 4.75 74.28
CA LYS A 343 -8.79 4.21 73.43
C LYS A 343 -8.97 2.69 73.22
N SER A 344 -8.53 2.22 72.04
CA SER A 344 -7.89 0.90 71.79
C SER A 344 -8.81 -0.36 71.75
N PRO A 345 -8.34 -1.57 71.35
CA PRO A 345 -7.93 -2.02 70.00
C PRO A 345 -8.51 -3.42 69.61
N PHE A 346 -8.13 -3.93 68.43
CA PHE A 346 -8.15 -5.34 67.96
C PHE A 346 -9.44 -6.00 67.41
N SER A 347 -9.32 -6.41 66.14
CA SER A 347 -9.73 -7.68 65.50
C SER A 347 -11.03 -7.81 64.66
N PRO A 348 -10.97 -8.57 63.53
CA PRO A 348 -12.03 -8.81 62.52
C PRO A 348 -12.73 -10.18 62.76
N PRO A 349 -13.45 -10.84 61.81
CA PRO A 349 -14.07 -10.45 60.54
C PRO A 349 -15.59 -10.71 60.48
N SER A 350 -16.33 -10.07 59.56
CA SER A 350 -17.72 -10.44 59.26
C SER A 350 -17.91 -10.75 57.78
N ASN A 351 -18.28 -12.01 57.53
CA ASN A 351 -18.73 -12.55 56.27
C ASN A 351 -19.85 -11.69 55.65
N GLN A 352 -19.63 -11.22 54.43
CA GLN A 352 -20.72 -10.92 53.51
C GLN A 352 -20.57 -11.75 52.23
N PRO A 353 -21.66 -12.36 51.73
CA PRO A 353 -21.63 -13.20 50.55
C PRO A 353 -21.51 -12.36 49.27
N PHE A 354 -20.77 -12.91 48.32
CA PHE A 354 -20.56 -12.43 46.97
C PHE A 354 -21.89 -12.10 46.27
N ARG A 355 -21.97 -10.90 45.68
CA ARG A 355 -22.99 -10.59 44.66
C ARG A 355 -22.70 -11.44 43.42
N THR A 356 -23.71 -12.23 43.07
CA THR A 356 -23.84 -13.08 41.88
C THR A 356 -23.64 -12.30 40.58
N GLY A 357 -23.12 -13.02 39.59
CA GLY A 357 -22.57 -12.50 38.34
C GLY A 357 -23.55 -11.76 37.44
N ASN A 358 -22.97 -10.82 36.69
CA ASN A 358 -23.57 -10.29 35.47
C ASN A 358 -23.78 -11.45 34.49
N GLN A 359 -25.02 -11.69 34.11
CA GLN A 359 -25.35 -12.56 32.98
C GLN A 359 -24.80 -11.89 31.70
N GLU A 360 -23.85 -12.56 31.06
CA GLU A 360 -23.47 -12.28 29.68
C GLU A 360 -24.72 -12.37 28.80
N LYS A 361 -24.99 -11.32 28.03
CA LYS A 361 -26.02 -11.36 27.00
C LYS A 361 -25.52 -12.25 25.88
N ASP A 362 -26.15 -13.41 25.72
CA ASP A 362 -25.92 -14.32 24.60
C ASP A 362 -25.98 -13.56 23.26
N PHE A 363 -24.86 -13.59 22.54
CA PHE A 363 -24.76 -13.07 21.18
C PHE A 363 -25.57 -13.98 20.24
N VAL A 364 -26.75 -13.51 19.82
CA VAL A 364 -27.55 -14.21 18.80
C VAL A 364 -26.89 -13.99 17.43
N PRO A 365 -26.42 -15.05 16.74
CA PRO A 365 -25.79 -14.92 15.43
C PRO A 365 -26.78 -14.38 14.40
N ARG A 366 -26.29 -13.55 13.48
CA ARG A 366 -27.04 -13.00 12.35
C ARG A 366 -26.60 -13.66 11.04
N CYS A 367 -27.53 -13.83 10.11
CA CYS A 367 -27.20 -14.33 8.78
C CYS A 367 -26.26 -13.34 8.05
N ILE A 368 -25.11 -13.82 7.56
CA ILE A 368 -24.12 -12.99 6.85
C ILE A 368 -24.68 -12.46 5.51
N GLY A 369 -25.60 -13.18 4.87
CA GLY A 369 -26.18 -12.78 3.59
C GLY A 369 -27.28 -11.71 3.66
N CYS A 370 -28.01 -11.60 4.78
CA CYS A 370 -29.16 -10.67 4.88
C CYS A 370 -29.23 -9.86 6.19
N GLY A 371 -28.36 -10.10 7.17
CA GLY A 371 -28.26 -9.33 8.40
C GLY A 371 -29.39 -9.50 9.42
N GLN A 372 -30.37 -10.39 9.18
CA GLN A 372 -31.48 -10.64 10.10
C GLN A 372 -31.13 -11.64 11.21
N ARG A 373 -31.79 -11.48 12.38
CA ARG A 373 -31.71 -12.39 13.54
C ARG A 373 -32.59 -13.62 13.28
N ALA A 374 -32.09 -14.82 13.56
CA ALA A 374 -32.86 -16.05 13.42
C ALA A 374 -34.02 -16.05 14.42
N GLY A 375 -35.26 -15.91 13.93
CA GLY A 375 -36.48 -16.18 14.68
C GLY A 375 -36.90 -17.65 14.49
N PRO A 376 -37.68 -18.23 15.42
CA PRO A 376 -38.04 -19.65 15.37
C PRO A 376 -38.96 -20.06 14.21
N ASN A 377 -39.48 -19.13 13.40
CA ASN A 377 -40.36 -19.41 12.26
C ASN A 377 -40.09 -18.45 11.08
N LEU A 378 -38.93 -18.57 10.43
CA LEU A 378 -38.71 -18.00 9.10
C LEU A 378 -38.42 -19.13 8.11
N GLU A 379 -39.44 -19.49 7.33
CA GLU A 379 -39.26 -20.29 6.11
C GLU A 379 -38.63 -19.39 5.04
N HIS A 380 -37.38 -19.67 4.68
CA HIS A 380 -36.77 -19.07 3.50
C HIS A 380 -37.33 -19.76 2.25
N ALA A 381 -38.05 -18.99 1.42
CA ALA A 381 -38.51 -19.43 0.11
C ALA A 381 -37.32 -19.97 -0.69
N SER A 382 -37.38 -21.27 -0.98
CA SER A 382 -36.35 -22.02 -1.68
C SER A 382 -36.27 -21.63 -3.15
N GLY A 383 -35.32 -20.77 -3.49
CA GLY A 383 -34.91 -20.46 -4.86
C GLY A 383 -33.51 -20.99 -5.15
N THR A 384 -33.44 -22.18 -5.75
CA THR A 384 -32.31 -22.78 -6.49
C THR A 384 -30.92 -22.84 -5.81
N LYS A 385 -30.62 -24.02 -5.27
CA LYS A 385 -29.25 -24.50 -5.01
C LYS A 385 -28.49 -24.69 -6.33
N LYS A 386 -27.23 -24.25 -6.41
CA LYS A 386 -26.20 -24.93 -7.21
C LYS A 386 -25.01 -25.25 -6.33
N SER A 387 -24.85 -26.55 -6.10
CA SER A 387 -23.69 -27.21 -5.52
C SER A 387 -22.48 -27.08 -6.43
N VAL A 388 -21.33 -26.88 -5.84
CA VAL A 388 -20.03 -27.14 -6.45
C VAL A 388 -19.85 -28.65 -6.57
N SER A 389 -19.70 -29.17 -7.80
CA SER A 389 -19.05 -30.46 -8.07
C SER A 389 -18.62 -30.55 -9.54
N SER A 390 -17.60 -31.36 -9.74
CA SER A 390 -16.64 -31.36 -10.83
C SER A 390 -17.13 -32.08 -12.11
N SER A 391 -16.58 -31.62 -13.24
CA SER A 391 -16.25 -32.37 -14.46
C SER A 391 -17.35 -32.89 -15.41
N ILE A 392 -17.04 -32.71 -16.71
CA ILE A 392 -17.52 -33.42 -17.93
C ILE A 392 -18.67 -32.78 -18.72
N VAL A 393 -18.25 -32.14 -19.83
CA VAL A 393 -18.79 -32.12 -21.21
C VAL A 393 -20.23 -32.59 -21.42
N LEU A 394 -21.08 -31.69 -21.92
CA LEU A 394 -22.13 -31.98 -22.91
C LEU A 394 -22.45 -30.69 -23.68
N GLY A 395 -22.26 -30.72 -25.00
CA GLY A 395 -22.55 -29.63 -25.90
C GLY A 395 -24.06 -29.45 -26.13
N TYR A 396 -24.48 -28.21 -26.37
CA TYR A 396 -25.80 -27.90 -26.88
C TYR A 396 -25.68 -27.10 -28.17
N ALA A 397 -26.19 -27.69 -29.25
CA ALA A 397 -26.43 -27.05 -30.52
C ALA A 397 -27.71 -26.20 -30.44
N ALA A 398 -27.68 -24.99 -30.99
CA ALA A 398 -28.88 -24.21 -31.29
C ALA A 398 -29.27 -24.46 -32.75
N ARG A 399 -30.56 -24.78 -32.98
CA ARG A 399 -31.20 -24.85 -34.29
C ARG A 399 -32.02 -23.58 -34.53
N ASP A 400 -32.09 -23.13 -35.77
CA ASP A 400 -32.91 -22.02 -36.25
C ASP A 400 -34.15 -22.49 -37.03
N ALA A 401 -34.98 -21.52 -37.40
CA ALA A 401 -36.41 -21.64 -37.63
C ALA A 401 -36.87 -22.24 -38.98
N HIS A 402 -36.00 -22.92 -39.74
CA HIS A 402 -36.35 -23.44 -41.08
C HIS A 402 -36.04 -24.92 -41.32
N GLY A 403 -35.94 -25.72 -40.25
CA GLY A 403 -36.10 -27.18 -40.25
C GLY A 403 -35.88 -27.92 -41.58
N THR A 404 -34.63 -28.04 -42.02
CA THR A 404 -34.24 -29.00 -43.08
C THR A 404 -32.87 -29.58 -42.75
N SER A 405 -32.81 -30.91 -42.65
CA SER A 405 -31.61 -31.70 -42.36
C SER A 405 -31.14 -32.36 -43.65
N ILE A 406 -29.86 -32.19 -44.00
CA ILE A 406 -29.18 -32.99 -45.01
C ILE A 406 -27.88 -33.50 -44.38
N TYR A 407 -27.83 -34.80 -44.11
CA TYR A 407 -26.63 -35.52 -43.70
C TYR A 407 -25.80 -35.86 -44.96
N ALA A 408 -24.51 -35.56 -44.94
CA ALA A 408 -23.53 -36.17 -45.83
C ALA A 408 -22.48 -36.88 -44.96
N HIS A 409 -22.46 -38.21 -45.06
CA HIS A 409 -21.44 -39.08 -44.52
C HIS A 409 -20.09 -38.80 -45.18
N TYR A 410 -19.02 -38.75 -44.39
CA TYR A 410 -17.68 -39.10 -44.88
C TYR A 410 -17.09 -40.17 -43.96
N ALA A 411 -16.63 -41.23 -44.61
CA ALA A 411 -16.05 -42.42 -44.06
C ALA A 411 -14.64 -42.15 -43.51
N GLU A 412 -14.33 -42.72 -42.34
CA GLU A 412 -12.96 -42.84 -41.84
C GLU A 412 -12.27 -44.04 -42.51
N ALA A 413 -11.10 -43.78 -43.10
CA ALA A 413 -10.18 -44.81 -43.58
C ALA A 413 -9.20 -45.20 -42.46
N PRO A 414 -8.71 -46.45 -42.42
CA PRO A 414 -7.98 -46.99 -41.28
C PRO A 414 -6.51 -46.56 -41.22
N ILE A 415 -6.03 -46.34 -39.99
CA ILE A 415 -4.63 -46.11 -39.63
C ILE A 415 -3.86 -47.44 -39.74
N PRO A 416 -2.72 -47.53 -40.45
CA PRO A 416 -1.83 -48.67 -40.34
C PRO A 416 -0.89 -48.54 -39.14
N ALA A 417 -0.72 -49.66 -38.45
CA ALA A 417 0.15 -49.86 -37.30
C ALA A 417 1.61 -50.09 -37.70
N ALA A 418 2.46 -50.09 -36.65
CA ALA A 418 3.87 -50.51 -36.56
C ALA A 418 4.90 -49.40 -36.83
N THR A 419 6.01 -49.26 -36.08
CA THR A 419 6.78 -50.28 -35.36
C THR A 419 7.54 -49.63 -34.19
N THR A 420 7.47 -50.23 -33.00
CA THR A 420 8.26 -49.87 -31.82
C THR A 420 9.54 -50.70 -31.81
N THR A 421 10.71 -50.06 -31.84
CA THR A 421 11.99 -50.70 -31.50
C THR A 421 12.47 -50.20 -30.14
N HIS A 422 12.42 -51.12 -29.18
CA HIS A 422 13.06 -51.03 -27.86
C HIS A 422 14.59 -51.12 -28.02
N LEU A 423 15.33 -50.17 -27.44
CA LEU A 423 16.69 -50.39 -26.95
C LEU A 423 16.87 -49.57 -25.65
N ALA A 424 17.21 -50.27 -24.58
CA ALA A 424 17.70 -49.76 -23.31
C ALA A 424 18.68 -50.81 -22.76
N PRO A 425 19.42 -50.54 -21.68
CA PRO A 425 20.39 -49.46 -21.49
C PRO A 425 21.76 -50.06 -21.07
N GLU A 426 22.83 -49.26 -21.03
CA GLU A 426 24.06 -49.66 -20.33
C GLU A 426 24.42 -48.68 -19.19
N PRO A 427 25.07 -49.19 -18.11
CA PRO A 427 25.09 -48.55 -16.80
C PRO A 427 26.43 -47.86 -16.53
N ILE A 428 26.40 -46.73 -15.81
CA ILE A 428 27.59 -46.20 -15.14
C ILE A 428 27.16 -45.71 -13.76
N ASP A 429 27.82 -46.26 -12.74
CA ASP A 429 27.72 -45.87 -11.34
C ASP A 429 29.14 -46.01 -10.73
N PRO A 430 29.40 -45.59 -9.48
CA PRO A 430 29.75 -44.24 -9.07
C PRO A 430 31.12 -44.21 -8.35
N PHE A 431 31.68 -43.05 -7.96
CA PHE A 431 32.41 -42.91 -6.69
C PHE A 431 32.77 -41.45 -6.33
N THR A 432 32.35 -41.07 -5.11
CA THR A 432 32.96 -40.16 -4.10
C THR A 432 33.35 -38.70 -4.43
N HIS A 433 32.80 -37.75 -3.66
CA HIS A 433 33.55 -37.11 -2.57
C HIS A 433 32.68 -36.23 -1.63
N LEU A 434 32.85 -36.51 -0.34
CA LEU A 434 32.96 -35.57 0.80
C LEU A 434 31.80 -34.64 1.20
N THR A 435 31.06 -35.17 2.17
CA THR A 435 30.53 -34.56 3.39
C THR A 435 31.15 -33.22 3.85
N LYS A 436 30.31 -32.24 4.19
CA LYS A 436 30.44 -31.41 5.40
C LYS A 436 29.06 -30.83 5.80
N LYS A 437 28.48 -31.38 6.87
CA LYS A 437 27.42 -30.76 7.68
C LYS A 437 28.07 -29.80 8.69
N PRO A 438 27.34 -28.78 9.16
CA PRO A 438 27.35 -28.45 10.57
C PRO A 438 26.00 -28.79 11.21
N LYS A 439 26.09 -29.32 12.42
CA LYS A 439 25.01 -29.65 13.33
C LYS A 439 24.84 -28.52 14.36
N PHE A 440 23.60 -28.38 14.86
CA PHE A 440 23.17 -27.72 16.11
C PHE A 440 23.32 -26.18 16.17
N SER A 441 22.43 -25.40 16.82
CA SER A 441 21.63 -25.71 17.99
C SER A 441 20.31 -24.91 18.05
N ILE A 442 19.22 -25.59 18.42
CA ILE A 442 17.98 -25.02 18.94
C ILE A 442 18.05 -25.16 20.46
N ALA A 443 18.05 -24.03 21.18
CA ALA A 443 17.69 -23.89 22.60
C ALA A 443 17.37 -22.39 22.82
N LEU A 444 16.12 -21.96 22.98
CA LEU A 444 15.18 -22.10 24.11
C LEU A 444 15.31 -20.95 25.14
N LEU A 445 14.14 -20.50 25.59
CA LEU A 445 13.76 -19.59 26.69
C LEU A 445 13.67 -18.09 26.35
N LEU A 446 12.46 -17.50 26.27
CA LEU A 446 11.42 -17.26 27.31
C LEU A 446 11.76 -16.08 28.24
N LEU A 447 10.69 -15.32 28.55
CA LEU A 447 10.57 -14.23 29.54
C LEU A 447 10.94 -12.84 28.98
N THR A 448 10.12 -11.78 29.04
CA THR A 448 9.06 -11.43 30.00
C THR A 448 8.01 -10.48 29.40
N THR A 449 6.74 -10.88 29.45
CA THR A 449 5.61 -9.99 29.69
C THR A 449 5.43 -9.82 31.19
N ARG A 450 5.70 -8.62 31.75
CA ARG A 450 5.09 -8.04 32.97
C ARG A 450 5.92 -6.85 33.46
N GLN A 451 5.35 -5.65 33.42
CA GLN A 451 5.28 -4.76 34.58
C GLN A 451 4.32 -3.60 34.30
N LEU A 452 3.06 -3.84 34.66
CA LEU A 452 2.08 -2.82 35.03
C LEU A 452 1.60 -3.26 36.41
N LEU A 453 2.15 -2.61 37.45
CA LEU A 453 1.65 -2.49 38.82
C LEU A 453 2.80 -1.93 39.67
N LEU A 454 2.87 -0.60 39.76
CA LEU A 454 3.01 0.18 41.00
C LEU A 454 2.67 1.64 40.69
#